data_AF-A0A212J0I4-F1
#
_entry.id   AF-A0A212J0I4-F1
#
_cell.length_a   1.000
_cell.length_b   1.000
_cell.length_c   1.000
_cell.angle_alpha   90.00
_cell.angle_beta   90.00
_cell.angle_gamma   90.00
#
_symmetry.space_group_name_H-M   'P 1'
#
loop_
_entity.id
_entity.type
_entity.pdbx_description
1 polymer ?
#
loop_
_entity_poly.entity_id
_entity_poly.type
_entity_poly.pdbx_seq_one_letter_code
_entity_poly.pdbx_strand_id
1 'polypeptide(L)'
;MNYKLRLVANILTSKEEKVFTFHDGQTMSIEPVGDGKTVNISLGEDETYKTKGADAFLKRAEKILKQRAQGESDESSQNHDDIFKILSMYEGCGQRRR
;
A
#
# COMPACT_ATOMS: atom_id res chain seq x y z
N MET A 1 -18.84 4.74 -6.06
CA MET A 1 -17.40 4.40 -6.13
C MET A 1 -17.04 3.59 -4.89
N ASN A 2 -16.47 2.40 -5.05
CA ASN A 2 -16.09 1.53 -3.92
C ASN A 2 -15.11 2.28 -2.99
N TYR A 3 -15.35 2.26 -1.67
CA TYR A 3 -14.51 2.97 -0.69
C TYR A 3 -13.03 2.60 -0.82
N LYS A 4 -12.73 1.30 -1.03
CA LYS A 4 -11.37 0.81 -1.27
C LYS A 4 -10.74 1.42 -2.52
N LEU A 5 -11.47 1.45 -3.64
CA LEU A 5 -10.99 2.07 -4.89
C LEU A 5 -10.78 3.58 -4.75
N ARG A 6 -11.60 4.26 -3.92
CA ARG A 6 -11.42 5.67 -3.60
C ARG A 6 -10.10 5.91 -2.86
N LEU A 7 -9.75 5.07 -1.90
CA LEU A 7 -8.49 5.20 -1.19
C LEU A 7 -7.29 4.94 -2.09
N VAL A 8 -7.36 3.92 -2.95
CA VAL A 8 -6.30 3.66 -3.93
C VAL A 8 -6.14 4.82 -4.90
N ALA A 9 -7.24 5.46 -5.32
CA ALA A 9 -7.17 6.66 -6.14
C ALA A 9 -6.38 7.78 -5.46
N ASN A 10 -6.55 7.97 -4.13
CA ASN A 10 -5.76 8.96 -3.39
C ASN A 10 -4.25 8.65 -3.46
N ILE A 11 -3.86 7.37 -3.36
CA ILE A 11 -2.46 6.94 -3.49
C ILE A 11 -1.95 7.30 -4.89
N LEU A 12 -2.67 6.86 -5.93
CA LEU A 12 -2.27 7.06 -7.32
C LEU A 12 -2.10 8.54 -7.68
N THR A 13 -2.91 9.42 -7.10
CA THR A 13 -2.85 10.88 -7.32
C THR A 13 -1.96 11.62 -6.33
N SER A 14 -1.49 10.95 -5.28
CA SER A 14 -0.58 11.55 -4.31
C SER A 14 0.79 11.80 -4.95
N LYS A 15 1.54 12.73 -4.37
CA LYS A 15 2.97 12.98 -4.67
C LYS A 15 3.87 12.69 -3.48
N GLU A 16 3.27 12.21 -2.39
CA GLU A 16 3.97 11.93 -1.14
C GLU A 16 4.27 10.44 -1.06
N GLU A 17 5.54 10.12 -0.83
CA GLU A 17 5.94 8.82 -0.35
C GLU A 17 5.45 8.63 1.09
N LYS A 18 4.95 7.43 1.39
CA LYS A 18 4.63 7.04 2.78
C LYS A 18 5.25 5.69 3.10
N VAL A 19 5.73 5.58 4.31
CA VAL A 19 6.33 4.35 4.84
C VAL A 19 5.32 3.71 5.79
N PHE A 20 4.99 2.45 5.49
CA PHE A 20 4.21 1.57 6.35
C PHE A 20 5.18 0.67 7.13
N THR A 21 5.07 0.65 8.45
CA THR A 21 5.85 -0.26 9.31
C THR A 21 4.96 -1.46 9.64
N PHE A 22 5.40 -2.65 9.22
CA PHE A 22 4.79 -3.92 9.59
C PHE A 22 4.96 -4.19 11.08
N HIS A 23 4.19 -5.13 11.61
CA HIS A 23 4.25 -5.49 13.02
C HIS A 23 5.60 -6.10 13.45
N ASP A 24 6.27 -6.80 12.53
CA ASP A 24 7.62 -7.35 12.72
C ASP A 24 8.73 -6.28 12.76
N GLY A 25 8.38 -5.00 12.58
CA GLY A 25 9.31 -3.86 12.56
C GLY A 25 9.93 -3.58 11.19
N GLN A 26 9.68 -4.42 10.18
CA GLN A 26 10.12 -4.15 8.82
C GLN A 26 9.28 -3.06 8.17
N THR A 27 9.83 -2.36 7.18
CA THR A 27 9.16 -1.25 6.50
C THR A 27 8.86 -1.53 5.04
N MET A 28 7.72 -1.04 4.59
CA MET A 28 7.33 -0.95 3.19
C MET A 28 7.14 0.52 2.81
N SER A 29 7.87 1.01 1.81
CA SER A 29 7.61 2.32 1.24
C SER A 29 6.63 2.22 0.06
N ILE A 30 5.78 3.24 -0.04
CA ILE A 30 4.82 3.41 -1.13
C ILE A 30 5.11 4.77 -1.74
N GLU A 31 5.60 4.76 -2.97
CA GLU A 31 6.05 5.95 -3.68
C GLU A 31 5.25 6.10 -4.97
N PRO A 32 4.22 6.96 -4.97
CA PRO A 32 3.53 7.36 -6.19
C PRO A 32 4.48 8.15 -7.10
N VAL A 33 4.54 7.80 -8.38
CA VAL A 33 5.43 8.46 -9.36
C VAL A 33 4.92 9.85 -9.77
N GLY A 34 3.69 10.21 -9.37
CA GLY A 34 3.07 11.51 -9.69
C GLY A 34 2.43 11.60 -11.08
N ASP A 35 2.40 10.50 -11.84
CA ASP A 35 1.73 10.40 -13.15
C ASP A 35 0.25 10.00 -13.05
N GLY A 36 -0.30 9.90 -11.82
CA GLY A 36 -1.69 9.56 -11.55
C GLY A 36 -2.04 8.08 -11.69
N LYS A 37 -1.06 7.20 -11.98
CA LYS A 37 -1.32 5.79 -12.30
C LYS A 37 -0.23 4.83 -11.81
N THR A 38 1.00 5.28 -11.61
CA THR A 38 2.15 4.43 -11.30
C THR A 38 2.54 4.60 -9.84
N VAL A 39 2.76 3.48 -9.15
CA VAL A 39 3.20 3.45 -7.74
C VAL A 39 4.30 2.41 -7.61
N ASN A 40 5.43 2.83 -7.04
CA ASN A 40 6.49 1.93 -6.61
C ASN A 40 6.19 1.47 -5.18
N ILE A 41 6.40 0.19 -4.91
CA ILE A 41 6.30 -0.40 -3.58
C ILE A 41 7.65 -1.03 -3.28
N SER A 42 8.34 -0.57 -2.24
CA SER A 42 9.64 -1.12 -1.85
C SER A 42 9.57 -1.75 -0.47
N LEU A 43 10.24 -2.90 -0.30
CA LEU A 43 10.34 -3.64 0.96
C LEU A 43 11.79 -3.64 1.41
N GLY A 44 12.11 -2.84 2.43
CA GLY A 44 13.51 -2.61 2.82
C GLY A 44 14.37 -2.08 1.67
N GLU A 45 15.62 -2.51 1.59
CA GLU A 45 16.60 -2.05 0.58
C GLU A 45 16.64 -2.93 -0.68
N ASP A 46 16.14 -4.16 -0.62
CA ASP A 46 16.44 -5.19 -1.63
C ASP A 46 15.34 -5.39 -2.68
N GLU A 47 14.08 -5.03 -2.39
CA GLU A 47 12.96 -5.42 -3.24
C GLU A 47 12.04 -4.25 -3.58
N THR A 48 11.96 -3.89 -4.87
CA THR A 48 11.10 -2.81 -5.37
C THR A 48 10.19 -3.32 -6.50
N TYR A 49 8.90 -2.98 -6.41
CA TYR A 49 7.88 -3.37 -7.37
C TYR A 49 7.21 -2.16 -7.98
N LYS A 50 7.23 -2.08 -9.30
CA LYS A 50 6.49 -1.06 -10.05
C LYS A 50 5.10 -1.56 -10.40
N THR A 51 4.07 -0.83 -9.97
CA THR A 51 2.67 -1.15 -10.27
C THR A 51 2.03 -0.04 -11.11
N LYS A 52 1.05 -0.40 -11.95
CA LYS A 52 0.35 0.55 -12.84
C LYS A 52 -1.16 0.34 -12.76
N GLY A 53 -1.86 1.33 -12.22
CA GLY A 53 -3.29 1.35 -12.00
C GLY A 53 -3.70 0.75 -10.67
N ALA A 54 -4.94 1.03 -10.27
CA ALA A 54 -5.48 0.67 -8.96
C ALA A 54 -5.46 -0.84 -8.70
N ASP A 55 -5.89 -1.64 -9.68
CA ASP A 55 -5.99 -3.09 -9.53
C ASP A 55 -4.61 -3.76 -9.41
N ALA A 56 -3.61 -3.27 -10.17
CA ALA A 56 -2.26 -3.80 -10.11
C ALA A 56 -1.60 -3.48 -8.75
N PHE A 57 -1.80 -2.26 -8.26
CA PHE A 57 -1.35 -1.85 -6.94
C PHE A 57 -1.97 -2.72 -5.85
N LEU A 58 -3.30 -2.84 -5.82
CA LEU A 58 -4.02 -3.63 -4.83
C LEU A 58 -3.57 -5.09 -4.82
N LYS A 59 -3.52 -5.73 -5.99
CA LYS A 59 -3.08 -7.13 -6.11
C LYS A 59 -1.67 -7.33 -5.59
N ARG A 60 -0.75 -6.38 -5.87
CA ARG A 60 0.64 -6.50 -5.40
C ARG A 60 0.73 -6.31 -3.89
N ALA A 61 0.11 -5.25 -3.35
CA ALA A 61 0.13 -4.97 -1.92
C ALA A 61 -0.51 -6.11 -1.11
N GLU A 62 -1.67 -6.61 -1.53
CA GLU A 62 -2.31 -7.76 -0.90
C GLU A 62 -1.47 -9.04 -0.98
N LYS A 63 -0.76 -9.26 -2.10
CA LYS A 63 0.13 -10.41 -2.23
C LYS A 63 1.29 -10.33 -1.24
N ILE A 64 1.89 -9.14 -1.08
CA ILE A 64 2.96 -8.90 -0.10
C ILE A 64 2.46 -9.19 1.31
N LEU A 65 1.29 -8.64 1.69
CA LEU A 65 0.68 -8.87 3.01
C LEU A 65 0.42 -10.35 3.27
N LYS A 66 -0.15 -11.07 2.29
CA LYS A 66 -0.41 -12.52 2.40
C LYS A 66 0.87 -13.35 2.52
N GLN A 67 1.89 -13.02 1.73
CA GLN A 67 3.18 -13.72 1.79
C GLN A 67 3.85 -13.55 3.15
N ARG A 68 3.72 -12.37 3.76
CA ARG A 68 4.21 -12.11 5.12
C ARG A 68 3.42 -12.86 6.18
N ALA A 69 2.10 -12.79 6.13
CA ALA A 69 1.23 -13.51 7.05
C ALA A 69 1.45 -15.04 7.01
N GLN A 70 1.82 -15.61 5.86
CA GLN A 70 2.16 -17.04 5.75
C GLN A 70 3.54 -17.40 6.32
N GLY A 71 4.45 -16.44 6.44
CA GLY A 71 5.77 -16.64 7.05
C GLY A 71 5.72 -16.64 8.59
N GLU A 72 4.65 -16.07 9.17
CA GLU A 72 4.40 -16.05 10.60
C GLU A 72 3.55 -17.28 10.99
N SER A 73 4.18 -18.29 11.58
CA SER A 73 3.54 -19.55 12.00
C SER A 73 2.53 -19.42 13.16
N ASP A 74 2.31 -18.22 13.70
CA ASP A 74 1.41 -18.00 14.84
C ASP A 74 0.04 -17.48 14.37
N GLU A 75 -1.00 -18.30 14.57
CA GLU A 75 -2.41 -18.04 14.25
C GLU A 75 -2.99 -16.74 14.87
N SER A 76 -2.27 -16.09 15.80
CA SER A 76 -2.63 -14.79 16.37
C SER A 76 -2.31 -13.58 15.49
N SER A 77 -1.52 -13.73 14.40
CA SER A 77 -0.98 -12.58 13.66
C SER A 77 -1.82 -12.08 12.47
N GLN A 78 -2.89 -12.80 12.10
CA GLN A 78 -3.66 -12.57 10.85
C GLN A 78 -4.32 -11.18 10.69
N ASN A 79 -4.33 -10.33 11.72
CA ASN A 79 -5.01 -9.03 11.71
C ASN A 79 -4.09 -7.81 11.91
N HIS A 80 -2.77 -8.00 12.02
CA HIS A 80 -1.88 -6.87 12.31
C HIS A 80 -1.64 -5.98 11.09
N ASP A 81 -1.42 -6.55 9.92
CA ASP A 81 -1.09 -5.80 8.71
C ASP A 81 -2.14 -6.01 7.61
N ASP A 82 -3.03 -5.03 7.44
CA ASP A 82 -4.13 -5.05 6.48
C ASP A 82 -3.99 -3.93 5.45
N ILE A 83 -4.45 -4.20 4.23
CA ILE A 83 -4.44 -3.25 3.12
C ILE A 83 -5.17 -1.96 3.49
N PHE A 84 -6.22 -2.01 4.32
CA PHE A 84 -6.91 -0.79 4.74
C PHE A 84 -6.04 0.15 5.58
N LYS A 85 -5.11 -0.36 6.40
CA LYS A 85 -4.17 0.49 7.16
C LYS A 85 -3.26 1.25 6.21
N ILE A 86 -2.70 0.55 5.22
CA ILE A 86 -1.90 1.15 4.14
C ILE A 86 -2.70 2.23 3.39
N LEU A 87 -3.91 1.87 2.96
CA LEU A 87 -4.78 2.77 2.18
C LEU A 87 -5.18 4.01 2.99
N SER A 88 -5.43 3.86 4.29
CA SER A 88 -5.84 4.96 5.18
C SER A 88 -4.74 6.01 5.37
N MET A 89 -3.46 5.66 5.19
CA MET A 89 -2.37 6.63 5.25
C MET A 89 -2.55 7.76 4.23
N TYR A 90 -3.25 7.50 3.13
CA TYR A 90 -3.50 8.47 2.06
C TYR A 90 -4.93 9.03 2.11
N GLU A 91 -5.67 8.83 3.20
CA GLU A 91 -6.90 9.58 3.42
C GLU A 91 -6.59 11.09 3.48
N GLY A 92 -7.34 11.88 2.73
CA GLY A 92 -7.12 13.33 2.63
C GLY A 92 -6.05 13.77 1.63
N CYS A 93 -5.21 12.87 1.10
CA CYS A 93 -4.24 13.18 0.03
C CYS A 93 -4.87 13.27 -1.37
N GLY A 94 -6.12 12.81 -1.53
CA GLY A 94 -6.86 12.96 -2.78
C GLY A 94 -7.28 14.42 -3.04
N GLN A 95 -7.62 14.74 -4.30
CA GLN A 95 -8.19 16.04 -4.66
C GLN A 95 -9.37 16.38 -3.72
N ARG A 96 -9.16 17.33 -2.81
CA ARG A 96 -10.26 17.99 -2.10
C ARG A 96 -11.15 18.59 -3.17
N ARG A 97 -12.36 18.03 -3.34
CA ARG A 97 -13.40 18.68 -4.13
C ARG A 97 -13.69 20.02 -3.44
N ARG A 98 -13.26 21.11 -4.08
CA ARG A 98 -13.77 22.46 -3.80
C ARG A 98 -15.21 22.54 -4.28
#